data_AF-A0A2I6QL61-F1
#
_entry.id   AF-A0A2I6QL61-F1
#
_cell.length_a   1.000
_cell.length_b   1.000
_cell.length_c   1.000
_cell.angle_alpha   90.00
_cell.angle_beta   90.00
_cell.angle_gamma   90.00
#
_symmetry.space_group_name_H-M   'P 1'
#
loop_
_entity.id
_entity.type
_entity.pdbx_description
1 polymer ?
#
loop_
_entity_poly.entity_id
_entity_poly.type
_entity_poly.pdbx_seq_one_letter_code
_entity_poly.pdbx_strand_id
1 'polypeptide(L)'
;MTSFALLPLLGAGCPPNQSGTRYFLVAEREPAQGDSYILPLTDPAAIAHALALINHPDSTDAPLVVAKISPGGSDGEYVNRDLAGSGEAWSWRVSAFEGFADFTIEVQDGWPGYVEDNYDDYTASSGGYIGFWNYTVVREVQVSEMAYDDFAPADFPPNSPLANLP
;
A
#
# COMPACT_ATOMS: atom_id res chain seq x y z
N MET A 1 -18.22 57.30 -25.04
CA MET A 1 -16.98 56.58 -25.41
C MET A 1 -16.64 55.68 -24.25
N THR A 2 -16.94 54.39 -24.39
CA THR A 2 -16.99 53.41 -23.30
C THR A 2 -15.62 52.80 -23.09
N SER A 3 -15.13 52.85 -21.85
CA SER A 3 -13.84 52.33 -21.42
C SER A 3 -13.88 50.80 -21.33
N PHE A 4 -12.95 50.10 -21.98
CA PHE A 4 -12.75 48.65 -21.82
C PHE A 4 -11.63 48.41 -20.81
N ALA A 5 -11.98 47.82 -19.67
CA ALA A 5 -11.00 47.30 -18.72
C ALA A 5 -10.54 45.90 -19.18
N LEU A 6 -9.24 45.76 -19.43
CA LEU A 6 -8.58 44.48 -19.67
C LEU A 6 -8.42 43.76 -18.33
N LEU A 7 -9.09 42.62 -18.13
CA LEU A 7 -8.74 41.68 -17.05
C LEU A 7 -7.61 40.77 -17.53
N PRO A 8 -6.53 40.57 -16.74
CA PRO A 8 -5.56 39.52 -17.02
C PRO A 8 -6.18 38.15 -16.67
N LEU A 9 -6.12 37.20 -17.61
CA LEU A 9 -6.27 35.79 -17.31
C LEU A 9 -5.10 35.37 -16.39
N LEU A 10 -5.40 35.10 -15.13
CA LEU A 10 -4.49 34.35 -14.26
C LEU A 10 -4.39 32.93 -14.84
N GLY A 11 -3.18 32.57 -15.25
CA GLY A 11 -2.88 31.24 -15.77
C GLY A 11 -3.26 30.19 -14.74
N ALA A 12 -4.06 29.22 -15.17
CA ALA A 12 -4.23 27.96 -14.47
C ALA A 12 -2.84 27.29 -14.41
N GLY A 13 -2.17 27.42 -13.26
CA GLY A 13 -1.03 26.58 -12.95
C GLY A 13 -1.52 25.14 -12.96
N CYS A 14 -1.12 24.38 -13.98
CA CYS A 14 -1.27 22.94 -13.96
C CYS A 14 -0.56 22.46 -12.68
N PRO A 15 -1.23 21.78 -11.74
CA PRO A 15 -0.53 21.22 -10.59
C PRO A 15 0.58 20.30 -11.13
N PRO A 16 1.76 20.29 -10.47
CA PRO A 16 2.82 19.38 -10.88
C PRO A 16 2.26 17.96 -10.87
N ASN A 17 2.32 17.32 -12.03
CA ASN A 17 2.02 15.91 -12.15
C ASN A 17 3.08 15.18 -11.31
N GLN A 18 2.77 14.83 -10.05
CA GLN A 18 3.60 13.93 -9.23
C GLN A 18 3.46 12.53 -9.83
N SER A 19 4.06 12.35 -11.00
CA SER A 19 3.84 11.23 -11.91
C SER A 19 4.75 10.04 -11.59
N GLY A 20 4.93 9.75 -10.31
CA GLY A 20 5.76 8.63 -9.82
C GLY A 20 4.93 7.68 -8.98
N THR A 21 5.22 6.37 -9.11
CA THR A 21 4.68 5.34 -8.23
C THR A 21 4.99 5.70 -6.78
N ARG A 22 3.98 5.69 -5.92
CA ARG A 22 4.11 5.79 -4.46
C ARG A 22 3.84 4.44 -3.85
N TYR A 23 4.59 4.10 -2.82
CA TYR A 23 4.51 2.80 -2.17
C TYR A 23 3.88 2.98 -0.79
N PHE A 24 2.95 2.10 -0.46
CA PHE A 24 2.21 2.14 0.78
C PHE A 24 2.35 0.80 1.49
N LEU A 25 2.49 0.84 2.80
CA LEU A 25 2.46 -0.36 3.62
C LEU A 25 1.00 -0.67 3.94
N VAL A 26 0.60 -1.90 3.63
CA VAL A 26 -0.69 -2.45 4.02
C VAL A 26 -0.45 -3.48 5.12
N ALA A 27 -1.05 -3.24 6.29
CA ALA A 27 -0.86 -4.05 7.49
C ALA A 27 -2.14 -4.00 8.35
N GLU A 28 -2.18 -4.83 9.38
CA GLU A 28 -3.20 -4.76 10.41
C GLU A 28 -2.99 -3.53 11.30
N ARG A 29 -4.09 -2.83 11.66
CA ARG A 29 -4.00 -1.74 12.66
C ARG A 29 -3.78 -2.28 14.07
N GLU A 30 -4.45 -3.39 14.38
CA GLU A 30 -4.28 -4.15 15.62
C GLU A 30 -3.77 -5.53 15.21
N PRO A 31 -2.47 -5.81 15.39
CA PRO A 31 -1.86 -7.00 14.80
C PRO A 31 -2.39 -8.29 15.44
N ALA A 32 -2.98 -9.15 14.61
CA ALA A 32 -3.30 -10.53 14.95
C ALA A 32 -2.28 -11.49 14.33
N GLN A 33 -1.86 -11.21 13.10
CA GLN A 33 -0.77 -11.90 12.37
C GLN A 33 0.54 -11.13 12.47
N GLY A 34 0.48 -9.79 12.39
CA GLY A 34 1.65 -8.92 12.51
C GLY A 34 2.54 -8.86 11.26
N ASP A 35 2.04 -9.31 10.11
CA ASP A 35 2.72 -9.22 8.83
C ASP A 35 2.13 -8.10 7.95
N SER A 36 2.72 -7.88 6.78
CA SER A 36 2.38 -6.76 5.90
C SER A 36 2.78 -7.01 4.45
N TYR A 37 2.27 -6.17 3.54
CA TYR A 37 2.71 -6.16 2.14
C TYR A 37 2.77 -4.73 1.59
N ILE A 38 3.44 -4.57 0.46
CA ILE A 38 3.64 -3.28 -0.19
C ILE A 38 2.68 -3.11 -1.36
N LEU A 39 1.94 -2.00 -1.33
CA LEU A 39 1.00 -1.56 -2.35
C LEU A 39 1.58 -0.40 -3.18
N PRO A 40 1.92 -0.62 -4.47
CA PRO A 40 2.26 0.46 -5.39
C PRO A 40 0.99 1.15 -5.92
N LEU A 41 0.95 2.49 -5.86
CA LEU A 41 -0.12 3.31 -6.42
C LEU A 41 0.44 4.38 -7.36
N THR A 42 -0.20 4.54 -8.52
CA THR A 42 0.12 5.59 -9.51
C THR A 42 -1.04 6.55 -9.75
N ASP A 43 -2.27 6.15 -9.45
CA ASP A 43 -3.45 7.00 -9.61
C ASP A 43 -3.52 8.05 -8.48
N PRO A 44 -3.54 9.36 -8.79
CA PRO A 44 -3.65 10.41 -7.79
C PRO A 44 -4.86 10.27 -6.85
N ALA A 45 -6.00 9.75 -7.33
CA ALA A 45 -7.17 9.57 -6.49
C ALA A 45 -6.98 8.42 -5.48
N ALA A 46 -6.45 7.28 -5.92
CA ALA A 46 -6.06 6.19 -5.03
C ALA A 46 -5.00 6.63 -3.99
N ILE A 47 -4.00 7.39 -4.42
CA ILE A 47 -2.97 7.96 -3.53
C ILE A 47 -3.60 8.88 -2.47
N ALA A 48 -4.54 9.74 -2.87
CA ALA A 48 -5.24 10.62 -1.93
C ALA A 48 -6.06 9.84 -0.90
N HIS A 49 -6.72 8.76 -1.33
CA HIS A 49 -7.48 7.87 -0.43
C HIS A 49 -6.56 7.11 0.54
N ALA A 50 -5.45 6.57 0.06
CA ALA A 50 -4.42 5.93 0.89
C ALA A 50 -3.90 6.89 1.98
N LEU A 51 -3.64 8.15 1.62
CA LEU A 51 -3.25 9.17 2.59
C LEU A 51 -4.38 9.55 3.55
N ALA A 52 -5.63 9.52 3.12
CA ALA A 52 -6.77 9.73 4.01
C ALA A 52 -6.88 8.61 5.05
N LEU A 53 -6.70 7.34 4.65
CA LEU A 53 -6.67 6.20 5.57
C LEU A 53 -5.59 6.34 6.64
N ILE A 54 -4.42 6.87 6.29
CA ILE A 54 -3.32 7.12 7.24
C ILE A 54 -3.67 8.24 8.23
N ASN A 55 -4.21 9.36 7.75
CA ASN A 55 -4.42 10.55 8.57
C ASN A 55 -5.74 10.53 9.35
N HIS A 56 -6.74 9.82 8.84
CA HIS A 56 -8.12 9.78 9.32
C HIS A 56 -8.67 8.34 9.33
N PRO A 57 -8.02 7.44 10.09
CA PRO A 57 -8.29 6.00 10.02
C PRO A 57 -9.73 5.61 10.36
N ASP A 58 -10.39 6.34 11.26
CA ASP A 58 -11.73 6.02 11.76
C ASP A 58 -12.87 6.74 11.02
N SER A 59 -12.54 7.57 10.03
CA SER A 59 -13.53 8.37 9.30
C SER A 59 -13.40 8.23 7.78
N THR A 60 -12.67 7.21 7.32
CA THR A 60 -12.50 6.92 5.90
C THR A 60 -13.24 5.62 5.59
N ASP A 61 -14.25 5.72 4.74
CA ASP A 61 -14.94 4.55 4.19
C ASP A 61 -13.99 3.77 3.27
N ALA A 62 -14.35 2.53 2.96
CA ALA A 62 -13.58 1.64 2.09
C ALA A 62 -12.10 1.46 2.53
N PRO A 63 -11.84 0.85 3.70
CA PRO A 63 -10.48 0.67 4.21
C PRO A 63 -9.72 -0.47 3.55
N LEU A 64 -10.42 -1.39 2.86
CA LEU A 64 -9.82 -2.59 2.31
C LEU A 64 -9.20 -2.30 0.95
N VAL A 65 -8.03 -2.88 0.71
CA VAL A 65 -7.36 -2.85 -0.59
C VAL A 65 -7.79 -4.06 -1.39
N VAL A 66 -8.31 -3.84 -2.60
CA VAL A 66 -8.54 -4.89 -3.59
C VAL A 66 -7.43 -4.81 -4.63
N ALA A 67 -6.71 -5.91 -4.79
CA ALA A 67 -5.57 -5.98 -5.69
C ALA A 67 -5.40 -7.37 -6.28
N LYS A 68 -4.68 -7.46 -7.39
CA LYS A 68 -4.28 -8.70 -8.02
C LYS A 68 -2.82 -9.01 -7.73
N ILE A 69 -2.50 -10.26 -7.43
CA ILE A 69 -1.13 -10.69 -7.14
C ILE A 69 -0.53 -11.54 -8.27
N SER A 70 0.79 -11.52 -8.38
CA SER A 70 1.57 -12.37 -9.29
C SER A 70 2.81 -12.92 -8.59
N PRO A 71 3.44 -13.99 -9.10
CA PRO A 71 4.77 -14.40 -8.64
C PRO A 71 5.80 -13.29 -8.88
N GLY A 72 6.93 -13.37 -8.18
CA GLY A 72 8.08 -12.48 -8.34
C GLY A 72 8.04 -11.30 -7.38
N GLY A 73 8.04 -11.56 -6.08
CA GLY A 73 8.02 -10.52 -5.05
C GLY A 73 9.34 -9.75 -4.90
N SER A 74 10.46 -10.31 -5.34
CA SER A 74 11.77 -9.64 -5.42
C SER A 74 12.17 -9.23 -6.84
N ASP A 75 11.37 -9.60 -7.84
CA ASP A 75 11.61 -9.25 -9.23
C ASP A 75 10.90 -7.92 -9.57
N GLY A 76 11.57 -7.00 -10.26
CA GLY A 76 10.95 -5.78 -10.82
C GLY A 76 11.29 -4.47 -10.13
N GLU A 77 10.34 -3.52 -10.12
CA GLU A 77 10.56 -2.11 -9.70
C GLU A 77 10.64 -1.93 -8.18
N TYR A 78 10.06 -2.85 -7.41
CA TYR A 78 10.09 -2.88 -5.96
C TYR A 78 10.12 -4.31 -5.44
N VAL A 79 10.58 -4.49 -4.21
CA VAL A 79 10.53 -5.77 -3.50
C VAL A 79 9.36 -5.73 -2.53
N ASN A 80 8.42 -6.67 -2.64
CA ASN A 80 7.35 -6.86 -1.67
C ASN A 80 7.93 -7.53 -0.41
N ARG A 81 7.85 -6.86 0.74
CA ARG A 81 8.44 -7.30 2.00
C ARG A 81 7.48 -7.16 3.16
N ASP A 82 7.69 -7.98 4.17
CA ASP A 82 7.06 -7.83 5.46
C ASP A 82 7.73 -6.75 6.32
N LEU A 83 7.41 -5.48 6.08
CA LEU A 83 7.97 -4.37 6.85
C LEU A 83 7.33 -4.17 8.24
N ALA A 84 6.28 -4.91 8.58
CA ALA A 84 5.64 -4.91 9.89
C ALA A 84 6.14 -6.05 10.79
N GLY A 85 6.55 -7.18 10.20
CA GLY A 85 7.08 -8.34 10.90
C GLY A 85 8.57 -8.57 10.64
N SER A 86 8.91 -9.67 9.96
CA SER A 86 10.28 -10.21 9.91
C SER A 86 11.24 -9.45 8.98
N GLY A 87 10.73 -8.60 8.09
CA GLY A 87 11.50 -7.97 7.02
C GLY A 87 11.74 -8.88 5.79
N GLU A 88 11.24 -10.11 5.83
CA GLU A 88 11.42 -11.07 4.73
C GLU A 88 10.73 -10.60 3.45
N ALA A 89 11.34 -10.95 2.31
CA ALA A 89 10.72 -10.71 1.01
C ALA A 89 9.70 -11.81 0.71
N TRP A 90 8.51 -11.41 0.29
CA TRP A 90 7.49 -12.33 -0.20
C TRP A 90 7.89 -12.88 -1.57
N SER A 91 7.46 -14.10 -1.89
CA SER A 91 7.65 -14.69 -3.22
C SER A 91 6.67 -14.13 -4.26
N TRP A 92 5.67 -13.36 -3.82
CA TRP A 92 4.65 -12.73 -4.64
C TRP A 92 4.61 -11.20 -4.45
N ARG A 93 3.95 -10.50 -5.35
CA ARG A 93 3.74 -9.05 -5.29
C ARG A 93 2.37 -8.63 -5.81
N VAL A 94 1.98 -7.41 -5.49
CA VAL A 94 0.86 -6.73 -6.15
C VAL A 94 1.23 -6.43 -7.60
N SER A 95 0.41 -6.94 -8.52
CA SER A 95 0.55 -6.78 -9.97
C SER A 95 -0.45 -5.77 -10.54
N ALA A 96 -1.59 -5.58 -9.88
CA ALA A 96 -2.57 -4.55 -10.23
C ALA A 96 -3.33 -4.11 -8.98
N PHE A 97 -3.61 -2.81 -8.88
CA PHE A 97 -4.54 -2.26 -7.90
C PHE A 97 -5.91 -2.08 -8.57
N GLU A 98 -6.96 -2.61 -7.95
CA GLU A 98 -8.32 -2.61 -8.50
C GLU A 98 -9.21 -1.56 -7.82
N GLY A 99 -8.93 -1.24 -6.55
CA GLY A 99 -9.65 -0.20 -5.83
C GLY A 99 -9.61 -0.38 -4.32
N PHE A 100 -10.27 0.56 -3.65
CA PHE A 100 -10.63 0.45 -2.24
C PHE A 100 -12.07 -0.06 -2.09
N ALA A 101 -12.35 -0.86 -1.08
CA ALA A 101 -13.67 -1.42 -0.82
C ALA A 101 -14.05 -1.42 0.66
N ASP A 102 -15.35 -1.34 0.95
CA ASP A 102 -15.91 -1.49 2.31
C ASP A 102 -15.91 -2.95 2.77
N PHE A 103 -16.07 -3.87 1.82
CA PHE A 103 -16.06 -5.31 2.04
C PHE A 103 -15.57 -6.02 0.79
N THR A 104 -15.04 -7.22 0.96
CA THR A 104 -14.66 -8.13 -0.12
C THR A 104 -15.32 -9.49 0.12
N ILE A 105 -15.27 -10.38 -0.87
CA ILE A 105 -15.80 -11.74 -0.73
C ILE A 105 -14.84 -12.61 0.09
N GLU A 106 -15.37 -13.60 0.80
CA GLU A 106 -14.63 -14.45 1.74
C GLU A 106 -13.41 -15.13 1.11
N VAL A 107 -13.49 -15.46 -0.19
CA VAL A 107 -12.38 -16.13 -0.91
C VAL A 107 -11.18 -15.21 -1.18
N GLN A 108 -11.33 -13.90 -0.98
CA GLN A 108 -10.24 -12.92 -1.05
C GLN A 108 -9.65 -12.60 0.32
N ASP A 109 -10.30 -13.06 1.40
CA ASP A 109 -9.78 -12.88 2.75
C ASP A 109 -8.60 -13.82 3.01
N GLY A 110 -7.75 -13.46 3.97
CA GLY A 110 -6.49 -14.12 4.24
C GLY A 110 -5.49 -13.17 4.89
N TRP A 111 -4.20 -13.52 4.80
CA TRP A 111 -3.10 -12.67 5.24
C TRP A 111 -1.84 -12.94 4.40
N PRO A 112 -0.85 -12.02 4.35
CA PRO A 112 0.37 -12.18 3.56
C PRO A 112 1.08 -13.52 3.74
N GLY A 113 1.30 -13.96 4.99
CA GLY A 113 1.90 -15.26 5.29
C GLY A 113 1.08 -16.44 4.77
N TYR A 114 -0.26 -16.38 4.83
CA TYR A 114 -1.11 -17.44 4.25
C TYR A 114 -0.93 -17.54 2.74
N VAL A 115 -0.86 -16.39 2.06
CA VAL A 115 -0.62 -16.36 0.61
C VAL A 115 0.76 -16.90 0.28
N GLU A 116 1.79 -16.58 1.08
CA GLU A 116 3.14 -17.13 0.91
C GLU A 116 3.13 -18.67 1.01
N ASP A 117 2.50 -19.21 2.05
CA ASP A 117 2.47 -20.65 2.30
C ASP A 117 1.57 -21.42 1.32
N ASN A 118 0.56 -20.76 0.71
CA ASN A 118 -0.52 -21.42 -0.04
C ASN A 118 -0.77 -20.76 -1.42
N TYR A 119 0.25 -20.18 -2.04
CA TYR A 119 0.10 -19.34 -3.24
C TYR A 119 -0.76 -19.96 -4.36
N ASP A 120 -0.47 -21.21 -4.74
CA ASP A 120 -1.16 -21.88 -5.84
C ASP A 120 -2.64 -22.13 -5.53
N ASP A 121 -2.95 -22.65 -4.34
CA ASP A 121 -4.33 -22.93 -3.92
C ASP A 121 -5.12 -21.64 -3.67
N TYR A 122 -4.47 -20.62 -3.10
CA TYR A 122 -5.06 -19.31 -2.89
C TYR A 122 -5.43 -18.66 -4.23
N THR A 123 -4.48 -18.59 -5.17
CA THR A 123 -4.73 -17.95 -6.47
C THR A 123 -5.73 -18.73 -7.33
N ALA A 124 -5.76 -20.06 -7.22
CA ALA A 124 -6.76 -20.89 -7.89
C ALA A 124 -8.20 -20.63 -7.39
N SER A 125 -8.37 -20.35 -6.09
CA SER A 125 -9.68 -20.10 -5.49
C SER A 125 -10.13 -18.65 -5.57
N SER A 126 -9.21 -17.69 -5.38
CA SER A 126 -9.49 -16.25 -5.38
C SER A 126 -9.44 -15.61 -6.78
N GLY A 127 -8.94 -16.34 -7.78
CA GLY A 127 -8.61 -15.77 -9.09
C GLY A 127 -7.36 -14.87 -9.08
N GLY A 128 -6.54 -14.98 -8.02
CA GLY A 128 -5.38 -14.15 -7.77
C GLY A 128 -5.71 -12.77 -7.21
N TYR A 129 -6.92 -12.55 -6.71
CA TYR A 129 -7.31 -11.33 -6.04
C TYR A 129 -7.08 -11.45 -4.53
N ILE A 130 -6.58 -10.38 -3.91
CA ILE A 130 -6.49 -10.20 -2.47
C ILE A 130 -7.46 -9.11 -2.01
N GLY A 131 -7.94 -9.26 -0.78
CA GLY A 131 -8.93 -8.37 -0.18
C GLY A 131 -9.03 -8.55 1.33
N PHE A 132 -7.89 -8.68 2.02
CA PHE A 132 -7.81 -9.10 3.42
C PHE A 132 -8.59 -8.18 4.36
N TRP A 133 -9.52 -8.73 5.14
CA TRP A 133 -10.51 -7.95 5.91
C TRP A 133 -9.92 -7.13 7.05
N ASN A 134 -8.78 -7.54 7.61
CA ASN A 134 -8.14 -6.85 8.74
C ASN A 134 -6.99 -5.93 8.31
N TYR A 135 -6.74 -5.79 7.01
CA TYR A 135 -5.60 -5.04 6.50
C TYR A 135 -6.04 -3.75 5.86
N THR A 136 -5.28 -2.69 6.12
CA THR A 136 -5.49 -1.38 5.51
C THR A 136 -4.17 -0.65 5.32
N VAL A 137 -4.19 0.47 4.61
CA VAL A 137 -3.01 1.31 4.44
C VAL A 137 -2.67 1.96 5.78
N VAL A 138 -1.46 1.72 6.28
CA VAL A 138 -1.01 2.24 7.59
C VAL A 138 0.06 3.33 7.48
N ARG A 139 0.84 3.34 6.40
CA ARG A 139 1.83 4.41 6.12
C ARG A 139 2.30 4.40 4.68
N GLU A 140 2.94 5.48 4.27
CA GLU A 140 3.77 5.51 3.06
C GLU A 140 5.14 4.86 3.33
N VAL A 141 5.71 4.26 2.29
CA VAL A 141 6.99 3.54 2.30
C VAL A 141 7.98 4.24 1.38
N GLN A 142 9.18 4.48 1.87
CA GLN A 142 10.29 4.99 1.07
C GLN A 142 10.97 3.86 0.31
N VAL A 143 11.46 4.15 -0.91
CA VAL A 143 12.13 3.15 -1.76
C VAL A 143 13.33 2.50 -1.08
N SER A 144 14.04 3.24 -0.23
CA SER A 144 15.16 2.71 0.57
C SER A 144 14.75 1.61 1.53
N GLU A 145 13.53 1.62 2.07
CA GLU A 145 13.06 0.59 3.01
C GLU A 145 12.80 -0.75 2.29
N MET A 146 12.48 -0.71 0.99
CA MET A 146 12.20 -1.90 0.18
C MET A 146 13.48 -2.55 -0.37
N ALA A 147 14.52 -1.73 -0.55
CA ALA A 147 15.78 -2.13 -1.21
C ALA A 147 16.81 -2.78 -0.27
N TYR A 148 16.53 -2.84 1.04
CA TYR A 148 17.53 -3.26 2.03
C TYR A 148 17.48 -4.76 2.31
N ASP A 149 18.61 -5.44 2.14
CA ASP A 149 18.82 -6.86 2.48
C ASP A 149 19.43 -7.07 3.89
N ASP A 150 19.53 -6.02 4.71
CA ASP A 150 20.23 -6.06 6.00
C ASP A 150 19.53 -5.14 7.02
N PHE A 151 18.50 -5.63 7.71
CA PHE A 151 17.84 -4.92 8.82
C PHE A 151 18.45 -5.38 10.14
N ALA A 152 19.36 -4.57 10.70
CA ALA A 152 19.69 -4.63 12.12
C ALA A 152 18.65 -3.82 12.91
N PRO A 153 18.21 -4.26 14.11
CA PRO A 153 17.22 -3.54 14.94
C PRO A 153 17.57 -2.08 15.31
N ALA A 154 18.81 -1.66 15.07
CA ALA A 154 19.29 -0.31 15.39
C ALA A 154 18.87 0.78 14.39
N ASP A 155 18.35 0.41 13.22
CA ASP A 155 18.07 1.36 12.13
C ASP A 155 16.62 1.87 12.12
N PHE A 156 15.78 1.48 13.09
CA PHE A 156 14.45 2.05 13.24
C PHE A 156 14.51 3.54 13.66
N PRO A 157 13.66 4.41 13.10
CA PRO A 157 13.50 5.76 13.64
C PRO A 157 13.09 5.67 15.12
N PRO A 158 13.51 6.60 15.99
CA PRO A 158 13.36 6.49 17.44
C PRO A 158 11.91 6.42 17.95
N ASN A 159 10.92 6.59 17.06
CA ASN A 159 9.50 6.52 17.35
C ASN A 159 8.77 5.41 16.56
N SER A 160 9.48 4.49 15.91
CA SER A 160 8.85 3.34 15.28
C SER A 160 8.24 2.43 16.36
N PRO A 161 6.97 2.01 16.24
CA PRO A 161 6.38 1.04 17.19
C PRO A 161 7.14 -0.30 17.21
N LEU A 162 7.89 -0.59 16.14
CA LEU A 162 8.77 -1.76 16.01
C LEU A 162 10.10 -1.63 16.76
N ALA A 163 10.50 -0.42 17.20
CA ALA A 163 11.74 -0.21 17.95
C ALA A 163 11.70 -0.78 19.39
N ASN A 164 10.53 -1.23 19.85
CA ASN A 164 10.29 -1.72 21.21
C ASN A 164 9.83 -3.20 21.26
N LEU A 165 9.99 -3.96 20.18
CA LEU A 165 9.76 -5.42 20.22
C LEU A 165 10.99 -6.12 20.84
N PRO A 166 10.78 -7.17 21.68
CA PRO A 166 11.84 -7.85 22.43
C PRO A 166 12.81 -8.65 21.55
#